data_AF-A0A2B7ZP76-F1
#
_entry.id   AF-A0A2B7ZP76-F1
#
_cell.length_a   1.000
_cell.length_b   1.000
_cell.length_c   1.000
_cell.angle_alpha   90.00
_cell.angle_beta   90.00
_cell.angle_gamma   90.00
#
_symmetry.space_group_name_H-M   'P 1'
#
loop_
_entity.id
_entity.type
_entity.pdbx_description
1 polymer ?
#
loop_
_entity_poly.entity_id
_entity_poly.type
_entity_poly.pdbx_seq_one_letter_code
_entity_poly.pdbx_strand_id
1 'polypeptide(L)'
;MKKIFRTAKGMISAASKKFTSVTAIRGGTAYPKKPSELLNLGIRWDFDGEVTINGVVYNKFQVQPNAGKVPPSVSEWRRKNGGTHAVMGSMFVKKGGSADDVKSAWDEFTDGFSNKG
;
A
#
# COMPACT_ATOMS: atom_id res chain seq x y z
N MET A 1 11.56 0.52 9.18
CA MET A 1 10.71 0.27 7.99
C MET A 1 11.06 -0.96 7.18
N LYS A 2 12.33 -1.25 6.87
CA LYS A 2 12.74 -2.40 6.02
C LYS A 2 12.03 -3.74 6.32
N LYS A 3 11.92 -4.14 7.60
CA LYS A 3 11.21 -5.37 8.00
C LYS A 3 9.72 -5.33 7.62
N ILE A 4 9.04 -4.22 7.89
CA ILE A 4 7.63 -4.02 7.54
C ILE A 4 7.45 -4.14 6.02
N PHE A 5 8.33 -3.51 5.25
CA PHE A 5 8.24 -3.54 3.79
C PHE A 5 8.45 -4.93 3.20
N ARG A 6 9.40 -5.70 3.74
CA ARG A 6 9.60 -7.09 3.34
C ARG A 6 8.37 -7.95 3.65
N THR A 7 7.77 -7.80 4.83
CA THR A 7 6.55 -8.51 5.20
C THR A 7 5.38 -8.11 4.30
N ALA A 8 5.22 -6.80 4.03
CA ALA A 8 4.21 -6.27 3.13
C ALA A 8 4.31 -6.90 1.73
N LYS A 9 5.51 -6.97 1.14
CA LYS A 9 5.72 -7.56 -0.20
C LYS A 9 5.16 -8.98 -0.32
N GLY A 10 5.41 -9.84 0.67
CA GLY A 10 4.86 -11.20 0.70
C GLY A 10 3.33 -11.22 0.80
N MET A 11 2.77 -10.38 1.68
CA MET A 11 1.33 -10.34 1.92
C MET A 11 0.55 -9.77 0.73
N ILE A 12 1.01 -8.69 0.11
CA ILE A 12 0.34 -8.12 -1.06
C ILE A 12 0.47 -9.03 -2.28
N SER A 13 1.57 -9.79 -2.40
CA SER A 13 1.71 -10.81 -3.44
C SER A 13 0.68 -11.92 -3.26
N ALA A 14 0.47 -12.40 -2.04
CA ALA A 14 -0.56 -13.40 -1.73
C ALA A 14 -1.98 -12.83 -1.90
N ALA A 15 -2.16 -11.54 -1.64
CA ALA A 15 -3.43 -10.82 -1.76
C ALA A 15 -3.58 -10.07 -3.10
N SER A 16 -2.86 -10.47 -4.15
CA SER A 16 -2.74 -9.69 -5.42
C SER A 16 -4.09 -9.29 -6.03
N LYS A 17 -5.10 -10.17 -5.94
CA LYS A 17 -6.47 -9.89 -6.41
C LYS A 17 -7.10 -8.64 -5.78
N LYS A 18 -6.70 -8.26 -4.55
CA LYS A 18 -7.16 -7.02 -3.89
C LYS A 18 -6.65 -5.76 -4.58
N PHE A 19 -5.59 -5.89 -5.38
CA PHE A 19 -4.93 -4.79 -6.07
C PHE A 19 -5.19 -4.78 -7.57
N THR A 20 -5.40 -5.95 -8.18
CA THR A 20 -5.62 -6.08 -9.64
C THR A 20 -7.09 -6.08 -10.02
N SER A 21 -7.97 -6.55 -9.12
CA SER A 21 -9.44 -6.60 -9.28
C SER A 21 -10.12 -5.91 -8.09
N VAL A 22 -9.90 -4.61 -7.96
CA VAL A 22 -10.34 -3.82 -6.81
C VAL A 22 -11.86 -3.80 -6.69
N THR A 23 -12.36 -4.08 -5.49
CA THR A 23 -13.79 -3.94 -5.14
C THR A 23 -14.03 -2.86 -4.10
N ALA A 24 -12.97 -2.22 -3.58
CA ALA A 24 -13.10 -1.07 -2.70
C ALA A 24 -13.60 0.14 -3.50
N ILE A 25 -14.50 0.92 -2.91
CA ILE A 25 -14.83 2.25 -3.43
C ILE A 25 -13.61 3.18 -3.29
N ARG A 26 -13.57 4.25 -4.09
CA ARG A 26 -12.53 5.28 -3.95
C ARG A 26 -12.54 5.86 -2.53
N GLY A 27 -11.35 6.03 -1.95
CA GLY A 27 -11.13 6.43 -0.56
C GLY A 27 -11.24 5.27 0.45
N GLY A 28 -11.70 4.09 0.02
CA GLY A 28 -11.83 2.92 0.88
C GLY A 28 -10.57 2.08 0.95
N THR A 29 -10.34 1.42 2.09
CA THR A 29 -9.22 0.49 2.27
C THR A 29 -9.41 -0.77 1.41
N ALA A 30 -8.50 -0.97 0.46
CA ALA A 30 -8.41 -2.17 -0.35
C ALA A 30 -7.78 -3.33 0.43
N TYR A 31 -6.69 -3.03 1.16
CA TYR A 31 -5.95 -4.01 1.95
C TYR A 31 -5.16 -3.32 3.08
N PRO A 32 -4.87 -4.00 4.21
CA PRO A 32 -5.51 -5.22 4.68
C PRO A 32 -6.92 -4.96 5.21
N LYS A 33 -7.76 -6.00 5.25
CA LYS A 33 -9.13 -5.93 5.81
C LYS A 33 -9.31 -6.74 7.09
N LYS A 34 -8.39 -7.67 7.40
CA LYS A 34 -8.49 -8.51 8.60
C LYS A 34 -7.81 -7.83 9.80
N PRO A 35 -8.38 -7.88 11.01
CA PRO A 35 -7.78 -7.29 12.21
C PRO A 35 -6.35 -7.76 12.51
N SER A 36 -6.06 -9.05 12.32
CA SER A 36 -4.72 -9.61 12.54
C SER A 36 -3.67 -9.07 11.57
N GLU A 37 -4.05 -8.81 10.31
CA GLU A 37 -3.17 -8.23 9.29
C GLU A 37 -2.90 -6.75 9.59
N LEU A 38 -3.92 -6.01 10.05
CA LEU A 38 -3.82 -4.60 10.42
C LEU A 38 -2.77 -4.38 11.53
N LEU A 39 -2.78 -5.24 12.55
CA LEU A 39 -1.83 -5.18 13.68
C LEU A 39 -0.39 -5.49 13.27
N ASN A 40 -0.20 -6.44 12.35
CA ASN A 40 1.12 -6.92 11.97
C ASN A 40 1.82 -6.05 10.91
N LEU A 41 1.07 -5.53 9.93
CA LEU A 41 1.62 -4.69 8.87
C LEU A 41 1.85 -3.25 9.33
N GLY A 42 0.89 -2.70 10.07
CA GLY A 42 0.88 -1.29 10.44
C GLY A 42 0.67 -0.32 9.26
N ILE A 43 0.53 -0.79 8.03
CA ILE A 43 0.21 0.03 6.86
C ILE A 43 -1.04 -0.51 6.15
N ARG A 44 -1.71 0.37 5.39
CA ARG A 44 -2.85 0.06 4.53
C ARG A 44 -2.70 0.71 3.16
N TRP A 45 -3.47 0.18 2.22
CA TRP A 45 -3.62 0.66 0.86
C TRP A 45 -5.07 1.08 0.66
N ASP A 46 -5.28 2.39 0.59
CA ASP A 46 -6.58 2.97 0.28
C ASP A 46 -6.67 3.20 -1.24
N PHE A 47 -7.75 2.73 -1.85
CA PHE A 47 -7.93 2.83 -3.30
C PHE A 47 -8.24 4.27 -3.70
N ASP A 48 -7.44 4.86 -4.59
CA ASP A 48 -7.59 6.23 -5.09
C ASP A 48 -8.08 6.28 -6.54
N GLY A 49 -8.80 5.24 -6.96
CA GLY A 49 -9.38 5.16 -8.30
C GLY A 49 -8.43 4.61 -9.35
N GLU A 50 -8.92 4.62 -10.59
CA GLU A 50 -8.18 4.17 -11.76
C GLU A 50 -7.52 5.36 -12.45
N VAL A 51 -6.31 5.16 -12.98
CA VAL A 51 -5.58 6.15 -13.78
C VAL A 51 -5.06 5.49 -15.04
N THR A 52 -5.03 6.25 -16.14
CA THR A 52 -4.45 5.79 -17.41
C THR A 52 -3.07 6.41 -17.56
N ILE A 53 -2.04 5.58 -17.71
CA ILE A 53 -0.65 5.99 -17.92
C ILE A 53 -0.18 5.31 -19.21
N ASN A 54 0.21 6.10 -20.21
CA ASN A 54 0.67 5.60 -21.52
C ASN A 54 -0.28 4.55 -22.15
N GLY A 55 -1.59 4.80 -22.06
CA GLY A 55 -2.63 3.90 -22.61
C GLY A 55 -2.93 2.66 -21.77
N VAL A 56 -2.26 2.45 -20.63
CA VAL A 56 -2.51 1.32 -19.73
C VAL A 56 -3.26 1.81 -18.48
N VAL A 57 -4.30 1.08 -18.08
CA VAL A 57 -5.10 1.38 -16.88
C VAL A 57 -4.46 0.76 -15.64
N TYR A 58 -4.25 1.58 -14.62
CA TYR A 58 -3.72 1.20 -13.32
C TYR A 58 -4.73 1.50 -12.22
N ASN A 59 -4.85 0.59 -11.26
CA ASN A 59 -5.45 0.84 -9.97
C ASN A 59 -4.43 1.61 -9.11
N LYS A 60 -4.78 2.84 -8.70
CA LYS A 60 -3.94 3.68 -7.85
C LYS A 60 -4.29 3.44 -6.38
N PHE A 61 -3.28 3.34 -5.54
CA PHE A 61 -3.44 3.22 -4.08
C PHE A 61 -2.59 4.25 -3.36
N GLN A 62 -3.15 4.83 -2.30
CA GLN A 62 -2.37 5.57 -1.30
C GLN A 62 -1.92 4.61 -0.21
N VAL A 63 -0.61 4.55 0.03
CA VAL A 63 -0.04 3.77 1.14
C VAL A 63 -0.01 4.67 2.38
N GLN A 64 -0.71 4.26 3.44
CA GLN A 64 -0.89 5.07 4.66
C GLN A 64 -0.61 4.23 5.92
N PRO A 65 -0.17 4.83 7.04
CA PRO A 65 -0.01 4.12 8.30
C PRO A 65 -1.37 3.80 8.93
N ASN A 66 -1.56 2.59 9.45
CA ASN A 66 -2.78 2.17 10.14
C ASN A 66 -3.09 3.04 11.37
N ALA A 67 -4.39 3.16 11.66
CA ALA A 67 -4.86 3.65 12.94
C ALA A 67 -4.61 2.62 14.05
N GLY A 68 -4.55 3.08 15.30
CA GLY A 68 -4.36 2.21 16.46
C GLY A 68 -2.92 1.69 16.64
N LYS A 69 -2.82 0.47 17.18
CA LYS A 69 -1.55 -0.20 17.50
C LYS A 69 -0.83 -0.61 16.22
N VAL A 70 0.37 -0.07 16.02
CA VAL A 70 1.23 -0.35 14.87
C VAL A 70 2.68 -0.62 15.34
N PRO A 71 3.52 -1.26 14.53
CA PRO A 71 4.93 -1.45 14.85
C PRO A 71 5.66 -0.12 15.11
N PRO A 72 6.67 -0.09 16.00
CA PRO A 72 7.34 1.15 16.43
C PRO A 72 7.83 2.04 15.30
N SER A 73 8.43 1.47 14.24
CA SER A 73 8.94 2.27 13.12
C SER A 73 7.83 2.96 12.31
N VAL A 74 6.65 2.36 12.24
CA VAL A 74 5.48 3.00 11.61
C VAL A 74 4.92 4.08 12.52
N SER A 75 4.84 3.81 13.82
CA SER A 75 4.39 4.80 14.83
C SER A 75 5.26 6.05 14.82
N GLU A 76 6.58 5.87 14.77
CA GLU A 76 7.53 6.98 14.69
C GLU A 76 7.37 7.78 13.40
N TRP A 77 7.29 7.10 12.25
CA TRP A 77 7.06 7.76 10.98
C TRP A 77 5.75 8.55 10.99
N ARG A 78 4.66 7.93 11.46
CA ARG A 78 3.34 8.55 11.60
C ARG A 78 3.38 9.82 12.43
N ARG A 79 4.10 9.81 13.56
CA ARG A 79 4.27 10.96 14.46
C ARG A 79 4.98 12.14 13.77
N LYS A 80 5.96 11.86 12.92
CA LYS A 80 6.75 12.89 12.22
C LYS A 80 6.07 13.44 10.96
N ASN A 81 5.13 12.71 10.37
CA ASN A 81 4.65 12.98 9.00
C ASN A 81 3.15 13.32 8.91
N GLY A 82 2.50 13.71 10.00
CA GLY A 82 1.10 14.19 9.96
C GLY A 82 0.03 13.15 10.26
N GLY A 83 0.36 12.04 10.94
CA GLY A 83 -0.64 11.17 11.53
C GLY A 83 -1.17 10.07 10.60
N THR A 84 -2.36 9.55 10.92
CA THR A 84 -2.94 8.35 10.28
C THR A 84 -3.39 8.56 8.83
N HIS A 85 -3.57 9.81 8.41
CA HIS A 85 -3.97 10.18 7.04
C HIS A 85 -2.78 10.61 6.18
N ALA A 86 -1.57 10.60 6.74
CA ALA A 86 -0.35 10.89 6.00
C ALA A 86 -0.11 9.84 4.91
N VAL A 87 0.06 10.28 3.68
CA VAL A 87 0.35 9.40 2.55
C VAL A 87 1.86 9.18 2.47
N MET A 88 2.29 7.93 2.68
CA MET A 88 3.68 7.50 2.54
C MET A 88 4.14 7.53 1.07
N GLY A 89 3.19 7.34 0.16
CA GLY A 89 3.40 7.34 -1.28
C GLY A 89 2.21 6.73 -2.01
N SER A 90 2.30 6.69 -3.34
CA SER A 90 1.31 6.04 -4.20
C SER A 90 1.88 4.77 -4.80
N MET A 91 1.02 3.79 -5.02
CA MET A 91 1.33 2.54 -5.70
C MET A 91 0.39 2.40 -6.91
N PHE A 92 0.93 2.04 -8.07
CA PHE A 92 0.19 1.91 -9.33
C PHE A 92 0.24 0.45 -9.78
N VAL A 93 -0.88 -0.25 -9.67
CA VAL A 93 -0.95 -1.68 -10.03
C VAL A 93 -1.77 -1.81 -11.30
N LYS A 94 -1.23 -2.49 -12.32
CA LYS A 94 -1.94 -2.73 -13.58
C LYS A 94 -3.29 -3.39 -13.32
N LYS A 95 -4.37 -2.80 -13.85
CA LYS A 95 -5.72 -3.36 -13.70
C LYS A 95 -5.80 -4.69 -14.45
N GLY A 96 -6.34 -5.72 -13.78
CA GLY A 96 -6.34 -7.09 -14.30
C GLY A 96 -4.95 -7.73 -14.39
N GLY A 97 -3.93 -7.14 -13.76
CA GLY A 97 -2.57 -7.68 -13.73
C GLY A 97 -2.39 -8.92 -12.84
N SER A 98 -1.13 -9.28 -12.68
CA SER A 98 -0.63 -10.45 -11.96
C SER A 98 -0.12 -10.11 -10.56
N ALA A 99 0.31 -11.14 -9.81
CA ALA A 99 1.03 -10.93 -8.56
C ALA A 99 2.39 -10.25 -8.75
N ASP A 100 3.02 -10.41 -9.92
CA ASP A 100 4.30 -9.77 -10.20
C ASP A 100 4.13 -8.27 -10.47
N ASP A 101 3.06 -7.86 -11.15
CA ASP A 101 2.70 -6.43 -11.27
C ASP A 101 2.52 -5.76 -9.89
N VAL A 102 1.96 -6.49 -8.92
CA VAL A 102 1.80 -6.00 -7.54
C VAL A 102 3.16 -5.86 -6.84
N LYS A 103 4.08 -6.83 -7.03
CA LYS A 103 5.42 -6.78 -6.45
C LYS A 103 6.25 -5.64 -7.07
N SER A 104 6.19 -5.48 -8.39
CA SER A 104 6.90 -4.40 -9.09
C SER A 104 6.42 -3.02 -8.61
N ALA A 105 5.10 -2.82 -8.53
CA ALA A 105 4.55 -1.57 -7.99
C ALA A 105 4.99 -1.29 -6.54
N TRP A 106 5.15 -2.35 -5.74
CA TRP A 106 5.66 -2.23 -4.38
C TRP A 106 7.13 -1.87 -4.33
N ASP A 107 7.96 -2.47 -5.18
CA ASP A 107 9.39 -2.17 -5.28
C ASP A 107 9.59 -0.70 -5.67
N GLU A 108 8.88 -0.23 -6.70
CA GLU A 108 8.86 1.18 -7.11
C GLU A 108 8.45 2.13 -5.97
N PHE A 109 7.40 1.77 -5.22
CA PHE A 109 6.99 2.53 -4.04
C PHE A 109 8.10 2.58 -2.99
N THR A 110 8.75 1.45 -2.67
CA THR A 110 9.78 1.40 -1.63
C THR A 110 11.06 2.13 -2.02
N ASP A 111 11.43 2.11 -3.30
CA ASP A 111 12.55 2.87 -3.83
C ASP A 111 12.25 4.37 -3.74
N GLY A 112 11.05 4.78 -4.18
CA GLY A 112 10.58 6.16 -4.05
C GLY A 112 10.47 6.64 -2.60
N PHE A 113 10.09 5.77 -1.66
CA PHE A 113 10.05 6.07 -0.23
C PHE A 113 11.45 6.25 0.36
N SER A 114 12.40 5.39 -0.03
CA SER A 114 13.78 5.42 0.49
C SER A 114 14.57 6.62 0.00
N ASN A 115 14.25 7.15 -1.19
CA ASN A 115 14.89 8.34 -1.74
C ASN A 115 14.33 9.67 -1.20
N LYS A 116 13.27 9.62 -0.38
CA LYS A 116 12.60 10.81 0.19
C LYS A 116 12.91 11.05 1.66
N GLY A 117 13.63 10.14 2.32
CA GLY A 117 13.99 10.23 3.74
C GLY A 117 15.49 10.17 3.94
#